data_AF-A0A3N1A8C3-F1
#
_entry.id   AF-A0A3N1A8C3-F1
#
_cell.length_a   1.000
_cell.length_b   1.000
_cell.length_c   1.000
_cell.angle_alpha   90.00
_cell.angle_beta   90.00
_cell.angle_gamma   90.00
#
_symmetry.space_group_name_H-M   'P 1'
#
loop_
_entity.id
_entity.type
_entity.pdbx_description
1 polymer ?
#
loop_
_entity_poly.entity_id
_entity_poly.type
_entity_poly.pdbx_seq_one_letter_code
_entity_poly.pdbx_strand_id
1 'polypeptide(L)'
;MATTTMQLDGSLRDELAEIARRDFAGVPLAEALRRLIREHQINKIMTRYAELRSDQQEWESYRAEVSLTDNAAADGLPPGSDEYPEYNT
;
A
#
# COMPACT_ATOMS: atom_id res chain seq x y z
N MET A 1 9.27 -22.60 -7.80
CA MET A 1 8.93 -21.92 -6.53
C MET A 1 9.02 -22.93 -5.41
N ALA A 2 9.67 -22.60 -4.30
CA ALA A 2 9.70 -23.48 -3.14
C ALA A 2 8.34 -23.44 -2.44
N THR A 3 7.72 -24.60 -2.26
CA THR A 3 6.46 -24.74 -1.52
C THR A 3 6.81 -25.13 -0.08
N THR A 4 6.45 -24.27 0.87
CA THR A 4 6.62 -24.54 2.29
C THR A 4 5.25 -24.84 2.89
N THR A 5 5.16 -25.92 3.68
CA THR A 5 3.95 -26.30 4.39
C THR A 5 3.99 -25.80 5.83
N MET A 6 2.87 -25.26 6.30
CA MET A 6 2.67 -24.87 7.70
C MET A 6 1.57 -25.76 8.30
N GLN A 7 1.76 -26.20 9.53
CA GLN A 7 0.69 -26.87 10.28
C GLN A 7 -0.21 -25.80 10.89
N LEU A 8 -1.51 -25.91 10.65
CA LEU A 8 -2.55 -25.05 11.20
C LEU A 8 -3.58 -25.94 11.89
N ASP A 9 -4.22 -25.46 12.94
CA ASP A 9 -5.41 -26.11 13.46
C ASP A 9 -6.55 -26.06 12.42
N GLY A 10 -7.45 -27.04 12.48
CA GLY A 10 -8.52 -27.18 11.49
C GLY A 10 -9.45 -25.96 11.45
N SER A 11 -9.78 -25.40 12.62
CA SER A 11 -10.60 -24.20 12.75
C SER A 11 -10.00 -23.00 12.05
N LEU A 12 -8.72 -22.69 12.32
CA LEU A 12 -8.02 -21.58 11.70
C LEU A 12 -7.92 -21.75 10.18
N ARG A 13 -7.66 -22.97 9.70
CA ARG A 13 -7.64 -23.25 8.25
C ARG A 13 -8.99 -22.92 7.60
N ASP A 14 -10.08 -23.31 8.25
CA ASP A 14 -11.43 -23.12 7.72
C ASP A 14 -11.85 -21.64 7.78
N GLU A 15 -11.48 -20.92 8.85
CA GLU A 15 -11.64 -19.46 8.94
C GLU A 15 -10.87 -18.73 7.83
N LEU A 16 -9.61 -19.10 7.61
CA LEU A 16 -8.80 -18.52 6.55
C LEU A 16 -9.36 -18.84 5.15
N ALA A 17 -9.92 -20.04 4.95
CA ALA A 17 -10.59 -20.41 3.71
C ALA A 17 -11.87 -19.58 3.48
N GLU A 18 -12.63 -19.30 4.54
CA GLU A 18 -13.81 -18.43 4.47
C GLU A 18 -13.43 -17.00 4.10
N ILE A 19 -12.38 -16.45 4.72
CA ILE A 19 -11.85 -15.12 4.40
C ILE A 19 -11.39 -15.08 2.94
N ALA A 20 -10.65 -16.10 2.47
CA ALA A 20 -10.22 -16.18 1.08
C ALA A 20 -11.42 -16.16 0.10
N ARG A 21 -12.52 -16.84 0.46
CA ARG A 21 -13.74 -16.87 -0.33
C ARG A 21 -14.46 -15.53 -0.35
N ARG A 22 -14.70 -14.94 0.82
CA ARG A 22 -15.52 -13.73 0.99
C ARG A 22 -14.78 -12.47 0.55
N ASP A 23 -13.54 -12.31 0.99
CA ASP A 23 -12.81 -11.05 0.91
C ASP A 23 -11.82 -11.03 -0.26
N PHE A 24 -11.43 -12.21 -0.77
CA PHE A 24 -10.48 -12.35 -1.88
C PHE A 24 -11.05 -13.10 -3.09
N ALA A 25 -12.38 -13.07 -3.29
CA ALA A 25 -13.06 -13.63 -4.47
C ALA A 25 -12.75 -15.13 -4.74
N GLY A 26 -12.46 -15.91 -3.70
CA GLY A 26 -12.22 -17.35 -3.84
C GLY A 26 -10.85 -17.72 -4.41
N VAL A 27 -9.86 -16.81 -4.37
CA VAL A 27 -8.47 -17.16 -4.71
C VAL A 27 -7.95 -18.29 -3.81
N PRO A 28 -6.93 -19.05 -4.26
CA PRO A 28 -6.29 -20.06 -3.42
C PRO A 28 -5.79 -19.48 -2.09
N LEU A 29 -5.87 -20.27 -1.02
CA LEU A 29 -5.53 -19.82 0.33
C LEU A 29 -4.12 -19.21 0.43
N ALA A 30 -3.14 -19.76 -0.29
CA ALA A 30 -1.79 -19.22 -0.33
C ALA A 30 -1.72 -17.80 -0.92
N GLU A 31 -2.56 -17.49 -1.91
CA GLU A 31 -2.65 -16.16 -2.51
C GLU A 31 -3.40 -15.19 -1.60
N ALA A 32 -4.49 -15.63 -0.97
CA ALA A 32 -5.19 -14.83 0.04
C ALA A 32 -4.25 -14.44 1.20
N LEU A 33 -3.44 -15.39 1.70
CA LEU A 33 -2.45 -15.13 2.74
C LEU A 33 -1.37 -14.12 2.29
N ARG A 34 -0.89 -14.20 1.05
CA ARG A 34 0.07 -13.22 0.52
C ARG A 34 -0.51 -11.81 0.50
N ARG A 35 -1.78 -11.66 0.12
CA ARG A 35 -2.49 -10.38 0.10
C ARG A 35 -2.72 -9.85 1.51
N LEU A 36 -3.18 -10.70 2.44
CA LEU A 36 -3.32 -10.37 3.85
C LEU A 36 -2.01 -9.88 4.48
N ILE A 37 -0.89 -10.53 4.17
CA ILE A 37 0.43 -10.09 4.66
C ILE A 37 0.78 -8.70 4.10
N ARG A 38 0.52 -8.47 2.81
CA ARG A 38 0.77 -7.17 2.19
C ARG A 38 -0.11 -6.07 2.80
N GLU A 39 -1.39 -6.35 2.99
CA GLU A 39 -2.33 -5.43 3.65
C GLU A 39 -1.91 -5.13 5.09
N HIS A 40 -1.48 -6.15 5.84
CA HIS A 40 -0.95 -5.95 7.19
C HIS A 40 0.25 -5.00 7.20
N GLN A 41 1.18 -5.14 6.26
CA GLN A 41 2.34 -4.25 6.13
C GLN A 41 1.91 -2.81 5.81
N ILE A 42 0.99 -2.63 4.86
CA ILE A 42 0.44 -1.32 4.50
C ILE A 42 -0.25 -0.69 5.72
N ASN A 43 -1.07 -1.46 6.44
CA ASN A 43 -1.78 -0.97 7.60
C ASN A 43 -0.84 -0.49 8.70
N LYS A 44 0.29 -1.17 8.95
CA LYS A 44 1.30 -0.68 9.90
C LYS A 44 1.86 0.69 9.52
N ILE A 45 2.09 0.92 8.23
CA ILE A 45 2.56 2.21 7.72
C ILE A 45 1.45 3.27 7.90
N MET A 46 0.22 2.94 7.51
CA MET A 46 -0.92 3.84 7.64
C MET A 46 -1.20 4.23 9.09
N THR A 47 -1.06 3.29 10.04
CA THR A 47 -1.18 3.59 11.48
C THR A 47 -0.14 4.61 11.92
N ARG A 48 1.14 4.46 11.50
CA ARG A 48 2.18 5.45 11.82
C ARG A 48 1.89 6.82 11.22
N TYR A 49 1.36 6.87 9.99
CA TYR A 49 0.93 8.13 9.40
C TYR A 49 -0.26 8.76 10.14
N ALA A 50 -1.19 7.95 10.65
CA ALA A 50 -2.31 8.44 11.45
C ALA A 50 -1.83 9.01 12.79
N GLU A 51 -0.87 8.34 13.44
CA GLU A 51 -0.20 8.84 14.66
C GLU A 51 0.53 10.16 14.37
N LEU A 52 1.33 10.22 13.30
CA LEU A 52 2.03 11.43 12.89
C LEU A 52 1.07 12.59 12.61
N ARG A 53 -0.05 12.33 11.93
CA ARG A 53 -1.09 13.35 11.67
C ARG A 53 -1.79 13.84 12.93
N SER A 54 -1.76 13.06 14.02
CA SER A 54 -2.32 13.48 15.31
C SER A 54 -1.41 14.45 16.07
N ASP A 55 -0.12 14.54 15.69
CA ASP A 55 0.80 15.59 16.12
C ASP A 55 0.88 16.70 15.07
N GLN A 56 0.23 17.83 15.36
CA GLN A 56 0.14 18.98 14.46
C GLN A 56 1.52 19.54 14.07
N GLN A 57 2.46 19.59 15.02
CA GLN A 57 3.77 20.22 14.83
C GLN A 57 4.71 19.31 14.03
N GLU A 58 4.66 18.01 14.32
CA GLU A 58 5.41 16.99 13.58
C GLU A 58 4.87 16.85 12.15
N TRP A 59 3.55 16.89 11.96
CA TRP A 59 2.91 16.84 10.64
C TRP A 59 3.25 18.05 9.76
N GLU A 60 3.31 19.26 10.33
CA GLU A 60 3.72 20.47 9.61
C GLU A 60 5.19 20.38 9.16
N SER A 61 6.07 19.88 10.03
CA SER A 61 7.48 19.66 9.70
C SER A 61 7.64 18.62 8.58
N TYR A 62 6.93 17.49 8.66
CA TYR A 62 6.91 16.47 7.62
C TYR A 62 6.40 17.01 6.27
N ARG A 63 5.31 17.79 6.26
CA ARG A 63 4.81 18.40 5.01
C ARG A 63 5.81 19.37 4.39
N ALA A 64 6.54 20.13 5.21
CA ALA A 64 7.59 21.02 4.73
C ALA A 64 8.74 20.23 4.07
N GLU A 65 9.16 19.12 4.68
CA GLU A 65 10.19 18.23 4.10
C GLU A 65 9.73 17.56 2.80
N VAL A 66 8.48 17.08 2.75
CA VAL A 66 7.90 16.51 1.52
C VAL A 66 7.85 17.55 0.42
N SER A 67 7.44 18.79 0.71
CA SER A 67 7.40 19.86 -0.28
C SER A 67 8.77 20.19 -0.86
N LEU A 68 9.84 20.10 -0.08
CA LEU A 68 11.21 20.31 -0.56
C LEU A 68 11.66 19.15 -1.47
N THR A 69 11.24 17.92 -1.14
CA THR A 69 11.60 16.72 -1.90
C THR A 69 10.81 16.60 -3.21
N ASP A 70 9.53 16.98 -3.22
CA ASP A 70 8.66 16.96 -4.41
C ASP A 70 9.12 17.97 -5.47
N ASN A 71 9.60 19.14 -5.05
CA ASN A 71 10.24 20.11 -5.94
C ASN A 71 11.52 19.58 -6.59
N ALA A 72 12.28 18.70 -5.89
CA ALA A 72 13.46 18.06 -6.46
C ALA A 72 13.11 16.94 -7.46
N ALA A 73 11.94 16.30 -7.33
CA ALA A 73 11.47 15.28 -8.27
C ALA A 73 11.10 15.85 -9.65
N ALA A 74 10.77 17.15 -9.71
CA ALA A 74 10.51 17.87 -10.96
C ALA A 74 11.78 18.39 -11.66
N ASP A 75 12.94 18.33 -11.00
CA ASP A 75 14.21 18.84 -11.54
C ASP A 75 14.74 17.89 -12.62
N GLY A 76 14.41 18.19 -13.90
CA GLY A 76 14.80 17.41 -15.07
C GLY A 76 13.65 16.98 -15.99
N LEU A 77 12.39 17.28 -15.65
CA LEU A 77 11.27 17.06 -16.56
C LEU A 77 11.20 18.20 -17.59
N PRO A 78 11.08 17.91 -18.90
CA PRO A 78 10.83 18.94 -19.91
C PRO A 78 9.49 19.64 -19.61
N PRO A 79 9.36 20.95 -19.89
CA PRO A 79 8.09 21.64 -19.73
C PRO A 79 7.03 20.91 -20.58
N GLY A 80 5.93 20.50 -19.93
CA GLY A 80 4.89 19.63 -20.50
C GLY A 80 4.03 20.24 -21.61
N SER A 81 4.57 21.16 -22.41
CA SER A 81 3.86 21.81 -23.52
C SER A 81 3.90 21.02 -24.84
N ASP A 82 4.81 20.03 -24.98
CA ASP A 82 5.02 19.34 -26.27
C ASP A 82 4.54 17.87 -26.31
N GLU A 83 4.04 17.30 -25.21
CA GLU A 83 3.83 15.84 -25.18
C GLU A 83 2.44 15.40 -25.67
N TYR A 84 1.42 16.27 -25.70
CA TYR A 84 0.06 15.92 -26.16
C TYR A 84 -0.69 17.10 -26.80
N PRO A 85 -0.53 17.37 -28.12
CA PRO A 85 -1.25 18.44 -28.80
C PRO A 85 -2.78 18.25 -28.82
N GLU A 86 -3.28 17.04 -28.57
CA GLU A 86 -4.72 16.71 -28.54
C GLU A 86 -5.54 17.29 -27.37
N TYR A 87 -4.90 17.86 -26.34
CA TYR A 87 -5.61 18.43 -25.18
C TYR A 87 -5.54 19.97 -25.08
N ASN A 88 -4.96 20.64 -26.09
CA ASN A 88 -4.89 22.10 -26.18
C ASN A 88 -6.06 22.71 -26.99
N THR A 89 -7.29 22.43 -26.56
CA THR A 89 -8.50 23.13 -27.02
C THR A 89 -9.30 23.68 -25.87
#